data_AF-A0A929DEC1-F1
#
_entry.id   AF-A0A929DEC1-F1
#
_cell.length_a   1.000
_cell.length_b   1.000
_cell.length_c   1.000
_cell.angle_alpha   90.00
_cell.angle_beta   90.00
_cell.angle_gamma   90.00
#
_symmetry.space_group_name_H-M   'P 1'
#
loop_
_entity.id
_entity.type
_entity.pdbx_description
1 polymer ?
#
loop_
_entity_poly.entity_id
_entity_poly.type
_entity_poly.pdbx_seq_one_letter_code
_entity_poly.pdbx_strand_id
1 'polypeptide(L)'
;ENTSPSRARAEAEALVEILRETLARRGIPATDLIGPAPPFFARLRGRYRWQIILRHTDPAEFLRAIRIPPGWRVDVDPVSVL
;
A
#
# COMPACT_ATOMS: atom_id res chain seq x y z
N GLU A 1 8.59 0.13 -7.56
CA GLU A 1 8.98 1.53 -7.83
C GLU A 1 8.83 1.82 -9.33
N ASN A 2 8.21 2.94 -9.69
CA ASN A 2 7.86 3.26 -11.09
C ASN A 2 8.66 4.47 -11.62
N THR A 3 8.89 4.51 -12.93
CA THR A 3 9.53 5.63 -13.63
C THR A 3 8.55 6.71 -14.06
N SER A 4 7.24 6.41 -14.04
CA SER A 4 6.16 7.37 -14.31
C SER A 4 5.35 7.69 -13.05
N PRO A 5 5.11 8.97 -12.73
CA PRO A 5 4.32 9.37 -11.56
C PRO A 5 2.85 8.97 -11.68
N SER A 6 2.25 9.10 -12.87
CA SER A 6 0.85 8.73 -13.10
C SER A 6 0.63 7.22 -12.97
N ARG A 7 1.60 6.42 -13.44
CA ARG A 7 1.53 4.97 -13.34
C ARG A 7 1.72 4.49 -11.90
N ALA A 8 2.66 5.08 -11.16
CA ALA A 8 2.83 4.79 -9.74
C ALA A 8 1.56 5.06 -8.93
N ARG A 9 0.89 6.18 -9.23
CA ARG A 9 -0.37 6.55 -8.60
C ARG A 9 -1.49 5.56 -8.91
N ALA A 10 -1.70 5.26 -10.20
CA ALA A 10 -2.76 4.34 -10.62
C ALA A 10 -2.56 2.93 -10.03
N GLU A 11 -1.32 2.44 -9.99
CA GLU A 11 -0.99 1.16 -9.34
C GLU A 11 -1.31 1.19 -7.83
N ALA A 12 -1.05 2.31 -7.15
CA ALA A 12 -1.37 2.46 -5.73
C ALA A 12 -2.88 2.59 -5.45
N GLU A 13 -3.61 3.34 -6.27
CA GLU A 13 -5.07 3.44 -6.20
C GLU A 13 -5.72 2.06 -6.40
N ALA A 14 -5.25 1.29 -7.41
CA ALA A 14 -5.75 -0.06 -7.65
C ALA A 14 -5.51 -1.01 -6.46
N LEU A 15 -4.34 -0.95 -5.83
CA LEU A 15 -4.06 -1.81 -4.67
C LEU A 15 -4.90 -1.42 -3.45
N VAL A 16 -5.18 -0.13 -3.24
CA VAL A 16 -6.06 0.33 -2.16
C VAL A 16 -7.47 -0.22 -2.31
N GLU A 17 -8.02 -0.28 -3.52
CA GLU A 17 -9.35 -0.86 -3.74
C GLU A 17 -9.38 -2.36 -3.41
N ILE A 18 -8.37 -3.13 -3.82
CA ILE A 18 -8.24 -4.55 -3.45
C ILE A 18 -8.18 -4.74 -1.93
N LEU A 19 -7.44 -3.87 -1.23
CA LEU A 19 -7.31 -3.91 0.23
C LEU A 19 -8.66 -3.59 0.90
N ARG A 20 -9.36 -2.55 0.45
CA ARG A 20 -10.69 -2.16 0.95
C ARG A 20 -11.72 -3.27 0.78
N GLU A 21 -11.79 -3.89 -0.40
CA GLU A 21 -12.68 -5.02 -0.65
C GLU A 21 -12.37 -6.19 0.29
N THR A 22 -11.09 -6.47 0.53
CA THR A 22 -10.67 -7.57 1.40
C THR A 22 -10.99 -7.29 2.88
N LEU A 23 -10.80 -6.04 3.34
CA LEU A 23 -11.20 -5.60 4.68
C LEU A 23 -12.73 -5.71 4.86
N ALA A 24 -13.50 -5.23 3.88
CA ALA A 24 -14.96 -5.29 3.92
C ALA A 24 -15.49 -6.73 3.97
N ARG A 25 -14.92 -7.65 3.17
CA ARG A 25 -15.27 -9.09 3.20
C ARG A 25 -15.00 -9.76 4.55
N ARG A 26 -14.06 -9.21 5.34
CA ARG A 26 -13.66 -9.75 6.65
C ARG A 26 -14.30 -8.99 7.82
N GLY A 27 -15.15 -8.00 7.55
CA GLY A 27 -15.79 -7.18 8.58
C GLY A 27 -14.84 -6.22 9.30
N ILE A 28 -13.69 -5.91 8.69
CA ILE A 28 -12.67 -5.02 9.27
C ILE A 28 -12.92 -3.58 8.78
N PRO A 29 -12.91 -2.57 9.66
CA PRO A 29 -13.10 -1.18 9.27
C PRO A 29 -12.02 -0.67 8.31
N ALA A 30 -12.43 0.11 7.30
CA ALA A 30 -11.51 0.74 6.36
C ALA A 30 -10.64 1.86 7.00
N THR A 31 -10.94 2.28 8.24
CA THR A 31 -10.15 3.26 9.01
C THR A 31 -8.73 2.79 9.31
N ASP A 32 -8.48 1.50 9.16
CA ASP A 32 -7.17 0.89 9.31
C ASP A 32 -6.30 0.95 8.05
N LEU A 33 -6.83 1.50 6.96
CA LEU A 33 -6.11 1.73 5.72
C LEU A 33 -5.87 3.23 5.51
N ILE A 34 -4.60 3.63 5.42
CA ILE A 34 -4.17 5.00 5.15
C ILE A 34 -3.47 5.06 3.79
N GLY A 35 -3.86 6.03 2.97
CA GLY A 35 -3.35 6.22 1.61
C GLY A 35 -4.41 5.96 0.53
N PRO A 36 -4.02 5.88 -0.75
CA PRO A 36 -2.64 5.90 -1.22
C PRO A 36 -2.06 7.32 -1.07
N ALA A 37 -0.86 7.44 -0.52
CA ALA A 37 -0.22 8.73 -0.27
C ALA A 37 1.07 8.88 -1.09
N PRO A 38 1.34 10.08 -1.64
CA PRO A 38 2.67 10.37 -2.15
C PRO A 38 3.67 10.34 -0.99
N PRO A 39 4.93 10.00 -1.26
CA PRO A 39 6.00 10.07 -0.27
C PRO A 39 6.29 11.51 0.12
N PHE A 40 6.85 11.68 1.32
CA PHE A 40 7.32 12.97 1.80
C PHE A 40 8.31 13.63 0.82
N PHE A 41 9.14 12.82 0.15
CA PHE A 41 10.00 13.23 -0.95
C PHE A 41 9.46 12.73 -2.29
N ALA A 42 8.96 13.64 -3.13
CA ALA A 42 8.30 13.31 -4.40
C ALA A 42 9.19 12.58 -5.43
N ARG A 43 10.52 12.62 -5.28
CA ARG A 43 11.47 11.97 -6.19
C ARG A 43 12.75 11.56 -5.45
N LEU A 44 13.03 10.26 -5.39
CA LEU A 44 14.31 9.73 -4.91
C LEU A 44 14.98 8.97 -6.05
N ARG A 45 16.18 9.40 -6.46
CA ARG A 45 16.97 8.77 -7.55
C ARG A 45 16.19 8.54 -8.87
N GLY A 46 15.30 9.48 -9.22
CA GLY A 46 14.51 9.42 -10.46
C GLY A 46 13.32 8.46 -10.42
N ARG A 47 12.97 7.91 -9.25
CA ARG A 47 11.84 7.00 -9.07
C ARG A 47 10.72 7.66 -8.28
N TYR A 48 9.49 7.30 -8.66
CA TYR A 48 8.28 7.68 -7.95
C TYR A 48 7.86 6.51 -7.07
N ARG A 49 7.71 6.78 -5.77
CA ARG A 49 7.12 5.86 -4.79
C ARG A 49 5.74 6.37 -4.41
N TRP A 50 4.87 5.47 -3.97
CA TRP A 50 3.60 5.74 -3.31
C TRP A 50 3.53 4.76 -2.15
N GLN A 51 2.85 5.15 -1.07
CA GLN A 51 2.74 4.32 0.11
C GLN A 51 1.30 4.10 0.53
N ILE A 52 1.07 2.93 1.11
CA ILE A 52 -0.18 2.49 1.70
C ILE A 52 0.20 1.93 3.06
N ILE A 53 -0.46 2.39 4.11
CA ILE A 53 -0.25 1.88 5.47
C ILE A 53 -1.51 1.13 5.86
N LEU A 54 -1.34 -0.14 6.23
CA LEU A 54 -2.39 -0.99 6.77
C LEU A 54 -2.08 -1.25 8.24
N ARG A 55 -3.02 -0.93 9.12
CA ARG A 55 -3.02 -1.35 10.52
C ARG A 55 -3.83 -2.62 10.63
N HIS A 56 -3.26 -3.66 11.22
CA HIS A 56 -4.00 -4.89 11.46
C HIS A 56 -3.36 -5.62 12.65
N THR A 57 -4.15 -6.36 13.42
CA THR A 57 -3.65 -7.15 14.55
C THR A 57 -2.78 -8.32 14.11
N ASP A 58 -3.09 -8.91 12.95
CA ASP A 58 -2.27 -9.92 12.27
C ASP A 58 -2.12 -9.57 10.77
N PRO A 59 -1.21 -8.66 10.40
CA PRO A 59 -1.06 -8.23 9.01
C PRO A 59 -0.53 -9.36 8.11
N ALA A 60 0.21 -10.32 8.67
CA ALA A 60 0.76 -11.43 7.91
C ALA A 60 -0.33 -12.38 7.44
N GLU A 61 -1.29 -12.74 8.30
CA GLU A 61 -2.45 -13.55 7.91
C GLU A 61 -3.29 -12.81 6.85
N PHE A 62 -3.59 -11.53 7.08
CA PHE A 62 -4.41 -10.76 6.15
C PHE A 62 -3.78 -10.68 4.75
N LEU A 63 -2.48 -10.41 4.67
CA LEU A 63 -1.78 -10.28 3.39
C LEU A 63 -1.66 -11.61 2.63
N ARG A 64 -1.77 -12.78 3.28
CA ARG A 64 -1.80 -14.08 2.57
C ARG A 64 -3.03 -14.22 1.66
N ALA A 65 -4.12 -13.53 1.96
CA ALA A 65 -5.32 -13.54 1.11
C ALA A 65 -5.23 -12.57 -0.07
N ILE A 66 -4.14 -11.82 -0.19
CA ILE A 66 -3.99 -10.75 -1.19
C ILE A 66 -2.86 -11.08 -2.13
N ARG A 67 -3.16 -11.09 -3.42
CA ARG A 67 -2.14 -11.15 -4.46
C ARG A 67 -1.55 -9.75 -4.67
N ILE A 68 -0.38 -9.52 -4.10
CA ILE A 68 0.35 -8.25 -4.27
C ILE A 68 0.99 -8.23 -5.66
N PRO A 69 0.74 -7.19 -6.49
CA PRO A 69 1.36 -7.08 -7.80
C PRO A 69 2.89 -7.00 -7.73
N PRO A 70 3.63 -7.35 -8.80
CA PRO A 70 5.07 -7.17 -8.84
C PRO A 70 5.45 -5.68 -8.72
N GLY A 71 6.63 -5.40 -8.17
CA GLY A 71 7.16 -4.03 -8.04
C GLY A 71 6.80 -3.31 -6.75
N TRP A 72 6.06 -3.97 -5.85
CA TRP A 72 5.78 -3.52 -4.50
C TRP A 72 6.86 -3.99 -3.52
N ARG A 73 7.14 -3.17 -2.51
CA ARG A 73 7.87 -3.56 -1.30
C ARG A 73 6.85 -3.55 -0.16
N VAL A 74 6.83 -4.63 0.60
CA VAL A 74 6.00 -4.76 1.80
C VAL A 74 6.94 -4.77 2.99
N ASP A 75 6.63 -3.93 3.97
CA ASP A 75 7.33 -3.89 5.25
C ASP A 75 6.30 -4.18 6.33
N VAL A 76 6.58 -5.17 7.19
CA VAL A 76 5.69 -5.60 8.27
C VAL A 76 6.35 -5.18 9.56
N ASP A 77 5.65 -4.34 10.33
CA ASP A 77 6.19 -3.68 11.53
C ASP A 77 7.43 -2.81 11.23
N PRO A 78 7.29 -1.79 10.34
CA PRO A 78 8.41 -0.94 9.97
C PRO A 78 8.83 -0.06 11.15
N VAL A 79 10.14 0.08 11.36
CA VAL A 79 10.73 1.01 12.34
C VAL A 79 10.37 2.48 12.02
N SER A 80 10.08 2.79 10.76
CA SER A 80 9.69 4.13 10.29
C SER A 80 8.89 4.05 8.98
N VAL A 81 7.95 4.99 8.80
CA VAL A 81 7.12 5.15 7.58
C VAL A 81 7.56 6.34 6.71
N LEU A 82 8.78 6.86 6.92
CA LEU A 82 9.33 8.04 6.23
C LEU A 82 10.19 7.68 5.00
#